data_AF-A0A444VKR7-F1
#
_entry.id   AF-A0A444VKR7-F1
#
_cell.length_a   1.000
_cell.length_b   1.000
_cell.length_c   1.000
_cell.angle_alpha   90.00
_cell.angle_beta   90.00
_cell.angle_gamma   90.00
#
_symmetry.space_group_name_H-M   'P 1'
#
loop_
_entity.id
_entity.type
_entity.pdbx_description
1 polymer ?
#
loop_
_entity_poly.entity_id
_entity_poly.type
_entity_poly.pdbx_seq_one_letter_code
_entity_poly.pdbx_strand_id
1 'polypeptide(L)'
;MQAQSAALSIFEPLIGKTWKAEGTWGDGSQFIQEITFAYDLGQTLVVSHSKGFTNQEQTTYGDRNHGIRKYDAQTQSLVFWEFDVFGGVTKGNVVQKGKDIVYTYQYGDSQVTDYWQYVDANTYNFTVGSYKDGNWEQTYLQTQFKANIPDFGFTFDHYSIIVDKLMETGDFYRDVFGLTEIPHPDNAPGFRWFQIHGNSQLQLIKKDVDGFTKDKSMHLCLSTQDLENFIEHLMAMNIDFYDRPGNKNSITDRSDGAKQIYIQDPEGYWIEINTAIP
;
A
#
# COMPACT_ATOMS: atom_id res chain seq x y z
N MET A 1 -19.70 -22.94 13.80
CA MET A 1 -19.13 -22.20 12.64
C MET A 1 -18.84 -20.74 12.99
N GLN A 2 -19.81 -19.90 13.38
CA GLN A 2 -19.55 -18.47 13.68
C GLN A 2 -18.46 -18.19 14.74
N ALA A 3 -18.44 -18.92 15.87
CA ALA A 3 -17.42 -18.71 16.90
C ALA A 3 -16.00 -19.11 16.46
N GLN A 4 -15.88 -20.12 15.59
CA GLN A 4 -14.60 -20.58 15.06
C GLN A 4 -14.05 -19.64 13.99
N SER A 5 -14.91 -19.17 13.07
CA SER A 5 -14.52 -18.17 12.07
C SER A 5 -14.12 -16.85 12.73
N ALA A 6 -14.84 -16.43 13.78
CA ALA A 6 -14.50 -15.23 14.54
C ALA A 6 -13.19 -15.36 15.33
N ALA A 7 -12.82 -16.56 15.79
CA ALA A 7 -11.54 -16.77 16.47
C ALA A 7 -10.36 -16.72 15.49
N LEU A 8 -10.50 -17.29 14.29
CA LEU A 8 -9.44 -17.33 13.28
C LEU A 8 -9.23 -16.00 12.54
N SER A 9 -10.09 -14.99 12.77
CA SER A 9 -9.94 -13.67 12.17
C SER A 9 -8.68 -12.93 12.64
N ILE A 10 -8.09 -13.34 13.77
CA ILE A 10 -6.78 -12.86 14.24
C ILE A 10 -5.69 -12.96 13.14
N PHE A 11 -5.81 -13.94 12.23
CA PHE A 11 -4.84 -14.17 11.17
C PHE A 11 -5.14 -13.39 9.88
N GLU A 12 -6.32 -12.75 9.74
CA GLU A 12 -6.71 -12.00 8.54
C GLU A 12 -5.61 -11.07 8.00
N PRO A 13 -4.90 -10.29 8.84
CA PRO A 13 -3.83 -9.41 8.34
C PRO A 13 -2.67 -10.14 7.67
N LEU A 14 -2.46 -11.41 8.01
CA LEU A 14 -1.37 -12.25 7.52
C LEU A 14 -1.73 -13.01 6.22
N ILE A 15 -3.01 -13.27 5.97
CA ILE A 15 -3.48 -14.13 4.87
C ILE A 15 -3.13 -13.51 3.52
N GLY A 16 -2.67 -14.35 2.57
CA GLY A 16 -2.40 -13.94 1.19
C GLY A 16 -1.11 -13.13 1.01
N LYS A 17 -0.28 -13.03 2.06
CA LYS A 17 1.03 -12.37 2.02
C LYS A 17 2.14 -13.37 2.29
N THR A 18 3.31 -13.10 1.72
CA THR A 18 4.57 -13.78 2.09
C THR A 18 5.32 -12.87 3.05
N TRP A 19 5.49 -13.30 4.29
CA TRP A 19 6.20 -12.55 5.32
C TRP A 19 7.64 -13.04 5.41
N LYS A 20 8.60 -12.11 5.42
CA LYS A 20 10.03 -12.43 5.52
C LYS A 20 10.65 -11.79 6.74
N ALA A 21 11.53 -12.52 7.42
CA ALA A 21 12.35 -12.01 8.51
C ALA A 21 13.74 -12.63 8.47
N GLU A 22 14.73 -11.83 8.85
CA GLU A 22 16.13 -12.23 9.01
C GLU A 22 16.65 -11.71 10.35
N GLY A 23 17.50 -12.46 11.02
CA GLY A 23 18.03 -12.08 12.32
C GLY A 23 19.13 -13.01 12.82
N THR A 24 19.46 -12.88 14.09
CA THR A 24 20.48 -13.69 14.74
C THR A 24 19.96 -14.11 16.11
N TRP A 25 20.02 -15.41 16.39
CA TRP A 25 19.68 -15.97 17.68
C TRP A 25 20.71 -15.59 18.74
N GLY A 26 20.33 -15.68 20.01
CA GLY A 26 21.22 -15.36 21.13
C GLY A 26 22.50 -16.20 21.21
N ASP A 27 22.54 -17.37 20.55
CA ASP A 27 23.73 -18.22 20.42
C ASP A 27 24.62 -17.87 19.21
N GLY A 28 24.23 -16.86 18.42
CA GLY A 28 24.94 -16.39 17.23
C GLY A 28 24.52 -17.08 15.93
N SER A 29 23.70 -18.14 15.99
CA SER A 29 23.18 -18.79 14.78
C SER A 29 22.24 -17.86 14.00
N GLN A 30 22.22 -18.00 12.68
CA GLN A 30 21.42 -17.12 11.82
C GLN A 30 19.95 -17.54 11.81
N PHE A 31 19.06 -16.56 11.70
CA PHE A 31 17.63 -16.78 11.49
C PHE A 31 17.26 -16.21 10.12
N ILE A 32 16.67 -17.04 9.27
CA ILE A 32 15.99 -16.60 8.06
C ILE A 32 14.69 -17.37 7.94
N GLN A 33 13.61 -16.65 7.70
CA GLN A 33 12.30 -17.26 7.52
C GLN A 33 11.46 -16.51 6.51
N GLU A 34 10.89 -17.24 5.57
CA GLU A 34 9.71 -16.83 4.82
C GLU A 34 8.52 -17.62 5.34
N ILE A 35 7.37 -16.99 5.56
CA ILE A 35 6.15 -17.67 6.01
C ILE A 35 4.92 -17.11 5.31
N THR A 36 4.04 -18.01 4.88
CA THR A 36 2.73 -17.69 4.34
C THR A 36 1.65 -18.27 5.24
N PHE A 37 0.47 -17.64 5.22
CA PHE A 37 -0.72 -18.13 5.92
C PHE A 37 -1.89 -18.20 4.93
N ALA A 38 -2.68 -19.25 5.03
CA ALA A 38 -3.89 -19.43 4.23
C ALA A 38 -5.01 -20.05 5.06
N TYR A 39 -6.25 -19.71 4.73
CA TYR A 39 -7.40 -20.45 5.24
C TYR A 39 -7.51 -21.80 4.56
N ASP A 40 -7.93 -22.81 5.32
CA ASP A 40 -8.21 -24.15 4.80
C ASP A 40 -9.50 -24.71 5.41
N LEU A 41 -10.02 -25.81 4.84
CA LEU A 41 -11.26 -26.49 5.23
C LEU A 41 -12.43 -25.51 5.41
N GLY A 42 -12.63 -24.63 4.43
CA GLY A 42 -13.70 -23.63 4.48
C GLY A 42 -13.54 -22.62 5.62
N GLN A 43 -12.30 -22.15 5.85
CA GLN A 43 -11.92 -21.20 6.91
C GLN A 43 -12.10 -21.74 8.34
N THR A 44 -12.10 -23.07 8.49
CA THR A 44 -12.11 -23.71 9.81
C THR A 44 -10.70 -23.98 10.34
N LEU A 45 -9.69 -23.85 9.47
CA LEU A 45 -8.27 -23.91 9.80
C LEU A 45 -7.54 -22.70 9.20
N VAL A 46 -6.41 -22.34 9.82
CA VAL A 46 -5.36 -21.56 9.18
C VAL A 46 -4.13 -22.43 9.06
N VAL A 47 -3.67 -22.66 7.84
CA VAL A 47 -2.42 -23.36 7.56
C VAL A 47 -1.31 -22.34 7.35
N SER A 48 -0.12 -22.66 7.83
CA SER A 48 1.09 -21.91 7.53
C SER A 48 2.10 -22.80 6.83
N HIS A 49 2.89 -22.18 5.97
CA HIS A 49 4.02 -22.84 5.34
C HIS A 49 5.23 -21.92 5.44
N SER A 50 6.33 -22.42 5.98
CA SER A 50 7.56 -21.64 6.12
C SER A 50 8.72 -22.24 5.34
N LYS A 51 9.60 -21.36 4.89
CA LYS A 51 10.93 -21.69 4.37
C LYS A 51 12.00 -21.11 5.29
N GLY A 52 13.15 -21.76 5.36
CA GLY A 52 14.26 -21.42 6.24
C GLY A 52 15.42 -22.39 6.05
N PHE A 53 16.36 -22.40 7.00
CA PHE A 53 17.46 -23.37 6.98
C PHE A 53 16.97 -24.80 7.23
N THR A 54 17.28 -25.72 6.32
CA THR A 54 16.84 -27.13 6.38
C THR A 54 17.93 -28.09 6.86
N ASN A 55 19.08 -27.57 7.28
CA ASN A 55 20.19 -28.32 7.88
C ASN A 55 20.82 -27.54 9.03
N GLN A 56 21.50 -28.24 9.94
CA GLN A 56 22.06 -27.63 11.16
C GLN A 56 23.21 -26.67 10.85
N GLU A 57 23.95 -26.89 9.76
CA GLU A 57 25.06 -26.04 9.34
C GLU A 57 24.62 -24.72 8.70
N GLN A 58 23.30 -24.52 8.50
CA GLN A 58 22.73 -23.29 7.94
C GLN A 58 23.24 -22.95 6.52
N THR A 59 23.42 -23.98 5.69
CA THR A 59 23.94 -23.83 4.31
C THR A 59 22.88 -24.11 3.23
N THR A 60 21.76 -24.75 3.60
CA THR A 60 20.67 -25.10 2.67
C THR A 60 19.40 -24.38 3.07
N TYR A 61 18.76 -23.70 2.11
CA TYR A 61 17.49 -23.01 2.28
C TYR A 61 16.37 -23.71 1.52
N GLY A 62 15.22 -23.93 2.16
CA GLY A 62 14.10 -24.66 1.58
C GLY A 62 12.88 -24.72 2.50
N ASP A 63 11.94 -25.62 2.20
CA ASP A 63 10.73 -25.82 2.99
C ASP A 63 11.10 -26.31 4.40
N ARG A 64 10.68 -25.56 5.42
CA ARG A 64 11.19 -25.68 6.79
C ARG A 64 10.12 -26.18 7.76
N ASN A 65 8.96 -25.53 7.79
CA ASN A 65 7.83 -25.97 8.61
C ASN A 65 6.50 -25.94 7.86
N HIS A 66 5.61 -26.84 8.27
CA HIS A 66 4.18 -26.80 7.95
C HIS A 66 3.40 -26.66 9.26
N GLY A 67 2.49 -25.69 9.33
CA GLY A 67 1.77 -25.40 10.55
C GLY A 67 0.27 -25.37 10.37
N ILE A 68 -0.46 -25.66 11.46
CA ILE A 68 -1.92 -25.69 11.50
C ILE A 68 -2.38 -24.94 12.74
N ARG A 69 -3.28 -23.97 12.58
CA ARG A 69 -4.01 -23.28 13.66
C ARG A 69 -5.49 -23.60 13.58
N LYS A 70 -6.08 -23.82 14.74
CA LYS A 70 -7.48 -24.22 14.91
C LYS A 70 -8.04 -23.60 16.19
N TYR A 71 -9.31 -23.26 16.17
CA TYR A 71 -10.06 -23.03 17.40
C TYR A 71 -10.46 -24.36 18.04
N ASP A 72 -10.07 -24.58 19.28
CA ASP A 72 -10.51 -25.70 20.10
C ASP A 72 -11.72 -25.28 20.94
N ALA A 73 -12.87 -25.88 20.64
CA ALA A 73 -14.12 -25.58 21.32
C ALA A 73 -14.16 -26.08 22.77
N GLN A 74 -13.35 -27.08 23.13
CA GLN A 74 -13.33 -27.62 24.50
C GLN A 74 -12.60 -26.69 25.46
N THR A 75 -11.45 -26.16 25.04
CA THR A 75 -10.64 -25.22 25.82
C THR A 75 -11.00 -23.76 25.55
N GLN A 76 -11.84 -23.50 24.56
CA GLN A 76 -12.19 -22.16 24.08
C GLN A 76 -10.96 -21.32 23.71
N SER A 77 -9.95 -21.96 23.14
CA SER A 77 -8.68 -21.33 22.80
C SER A 77 -8.28 -21.60 21.35
N LEU A 78 -7.47 -20.72 20.77
CA LEU A 78 -6.75 -21.04 19.55
C LEU A 78 -5.54 -21.88 19.91
N VAL A 79 -5.38 -22.99 19.22
CA VAL A 79 -4.26 -23.91 19.36
C VAL A 79 -3.54 -24.01 18.02
N PHE A 80 -2.24 -24.26 18.09
CA PHE A 80 -1.43 -24.45 16.89
C PHE A 80 -0.52 -25.67 17.00
N TRP A 81 -0.13 -26.17 15.83
CA TRP A 81 0.92 -27.15 15.63
C TRP A 81 1.86 -26.64 14.55
N GLU A 82 3.15 -26.84 14.73
CA GLU A 82 4.20 -26.62 13.74
C GLU A 82 5.01 -27.90 13.60
N PHE A 83 5.03 -28.45 12.39
CA PHE A 83 5.75 -29.66 12.00
C PHE A 83 6.98 -29.24 11.22
N ASP A 84 8.16 -29.59 11.71
CA ASP A 84 9.41 -29.11 11.14
C ASP A 84 10.15 -30.22 10.37
N VAL A 85 11.00 -29.84 9.41
CA VAL A 85 11.71 -30.78 8.53
C VAL A 85 12.64 -31.77 9.25
N PHE A 86 13.00 -31.51 10.51
CA PHE A 86 13.80 -32.42 11.36
C PHE A 86 12.93 -33.43 12.13
N GLY A 87 11.61 -33.45 11.90
CA GLY A 87 10.66 -34.36 12.55
C GLY A 87 10.14 -33.86 13.90
N GLY A 88 10.48 -32.63 14.30
CA GLY A 88 9.96 -32.00 15.49
C GLY A 88 8.52 -31.53 15.32
N VAL A 89 7.77 -31.52 16.43
CA VAL A 89 6.43 -30.96 16.50
C VAL A 89 6.36 -30.00 17.67
N THR A 90 6.10 -28.73 17.37
CA THR A 90 5.79 -27.71 18.38
C THR A 90 4.28 -27.53 18.46
N LYS A 91 3.72 -27.53 19.67
CA LYS A 91 2.30 -27.29 19.92
C LYS A 91 2.12 -26.26 21.03
N GLY A 92 1.15 -25.37 20.85
CA GLY A 92 0.83 -24.39 21.88
C GLY A 92 -0.50 -23.71 21.68
N ASN A 93 -0.65 -22.55 22.32
CA ASN A 93 -1.81 -21.68 22.22
C ASN A 93 -1.45 -20.38 21.49
N VAL A 94 -2.47 -19.76 20.91
CA VAL A 94 -2.38 -18.43 20.29
C VAL A 94 -3.39 -17.51 20.96
N VAL A 95 -2.97 -16.28 21.25
CA VAL A 95 -3.81 -15.25 21.86
C VAL A 95 -3.66 -13.94 21.09
N GLN A 96 -4.77 -13.23 20.91
CA GLN A 96 -4.79 -11.87 20.38
C GLN A 96 -4.64 -10.84 21.50
N LYS A 97 -3.76 -9.86 21.32
CA LYS A 97 -3.69 -8.66 22.18
C LYS A 97 -3.80 -7.41 21.31
N GLY A 98 -5.01 -6.86 21.18
CA GLY A 98 -5.25 -5.80 20.18
C GLY A 98 -5.01 -6.33 18.77
N LYS A 99 -4.00 -5.82 18.07
CA LYS A 99 -3.57 -6.33 16.75
C LYS A 99 -2.37 -7.28 16.82
N ASP A 100 -1.81 -7.49 18.01
CA ASP A 100 -0.70 -8.40 18.24
C ASP A 100 -1.17 -9.85 18.25
N ILE A 101 -0.27 -10.75 17.85
CA ILE A 101 -0.49 -12.20 17.85
C ILE A 101 0.60 -12.82 18.72
N VAL A 102 0.20 -13.52 19.76
CA VAL A 102 1.13 -14.08 20.75
C VAL A 102 0.94 -15.59 20.78
N TYR A 103 2.00 -16.33 20.43
CA TYR A 103 2.03 -17.77 20.56
C TYR A 103 2.80 -18.15 21.82
N THR A 104 2.33 -19.17 22.55
CA THR A 104 2.99 -19.70 23.73
C THR A 104 3.02 -21.21 23.69
N TYR A 105 4.18 -21.81 23.92
CA TYR A 105 4.39 -23.26 23.84
C TYR A 105 5.49 -23.72 24.81
N GLN A 106 5.55 -25.03 25.06
CA GLN A 106 6.60 -25.63 25.86
C GLN A 106 7.75 -26.07 24.94
N TYR A 107 8.98 -25.77 25.32
CA TYR A 107 10.19 -26.20 24.64
C TYR A 107 11.21 -26.71 25.67
N GLY A 108 11.39 -28.03 25.72
CA GLY A 108 12.06 -28.68 26.84
C GLY A 108 11.34 -28.38 28.16
N ASP A 109 12.07 -27.88 29.15
CA ASP A 109 11.53 -27.51 30.47
C ASP A 109 11.06 -26.04 30.56
N SER A 110 11.15 -25.28 29.46
CA SER A 110 10.87 -23.85 29.43
C SER A 110 9.62 -23.51 28.63
N GLN A 111 8.87 -22.52 29.09
CA GLN A 111 7.80 -21.90 28.30
C GLN A 111 8.41 -20.82 27.40
N VAL A 112 8.14 -20.90 26.10
CA VAL A 112 8.62 -19.95 25.10
C VAL A 112 7.44 -19.18 24.51
N THR A 113 7.68 -17.91 24.20
CA THR A 113 6.72 -17.02 23.56
C THR A 113 7.27 -16.49 22.24
N ASP A 114 6.48 -16.64 21.18
CA ASP A 114 6.66 -15.95 19.91
C ASP A 114 5.66 -14.80 19.85
N TYR A 115 6.18 -13.58 19.94
CA TYR A 115 5.38 -12.36 20.01
C TYR A 115 5.47 -11.61 18.68
N TRP A 116 4.36 -11.56 17.95
CA TRP A 116 4.17 -10.75 16.75
C TRP A 116 3.46 -9.46 17.15
N GLN A 117 4.25 -8.41 17.40
CA GLN A 117 3.73 -7.09 17.75
C GLN A 117 3.44 -6.29 16.48
N TYR A 118 2.21 -5.81 16.35
CA TYR A 118 1.76 -5.05 15.19
C TYR A 118 2.47 -3.70 15.10
N VAL A 119 3.00 -3.38 13.91
CA VAL A 119 3.52 -2.05 13.59
C VAL A 119 2.60 -1.36 12.59
N ASP A 120 2.40 -2.00 11.43
CA ASP A 120 1.50 -1.55 10.38
C ASP A 120 0.95 -2.76 9.59
N ALA A 121 0.17 -2.51 8.53
CA ALA A 121 -0.46 -3.58 7.75
C ALA A 121 0.53 -4.60 7.13
N ASN A 122 1.80 -4.24 7.00
CA ASN A 122 2.84 -5.00 6.30
C ASN A 122 4.08 -5.23 7.17
N THR A 123 4.04 -4.89 8.46
CA THR A 123 5.17 -5.02 9.37
C THR A 123 4.72 -5.51 10.75
N TYR A 124 5.39 -6.55 11.26
CA TYR A 124 5.32 -6.99 12.65
C TYR A 124 6.72 -7.04 13.25
N ASN A 125 6.89 -6.46 14.45
CA ASN A 125 8.05 -6.79 15.27
C ASN A 125 7.88 -8.21 15.78
N PHE A 126 8.93 -9.03 15.67
CA PHE A 126 8.92 -10.42 16.08
C PHE A 126 9.95 -10.63 17.18
N THR A 127 9.51 -11.09 18.34
CA THR A 127 10.38 -11.42 19.47
C THR A 127 10.11 -12.83 19.95
N VAL A 128 11.17 -13.61 20.13
CA VAL A 128 11.12 -14.95 20.73
C VAL A 128 11.82 -14.91 22.07
N GLY A 129 11.21 -15.45 23.13
CA GLY A 129 11.77 -15.32 24.48
C GLY A 129 10.95 -15.95 25.60
N SER A 130 11.47 -15.85 26.83
CA SER A 130 10.68 -16.05 28.05
C SER A 130 9.91 -14.77 28.36
N TYR A 131 8.58 -14.84 28.30
CA TYR A 131 7.69 -13.71 28.53
C TYR A 131 6.69 -14.04 29.63
N LYS A 132 6.72 -13.27 30.72
CA LYS A 132 5.92 -13.51 31.91
C LYS A 132 5.39 -12.20 32.47
N ASP A 133 4.12 -12.20 32.86
CA ASP A 133 3.46 -11.07 33.53
C ASP A 133 3.64 -9.71 32.82
N GLY A 134 3.63 -9.73 31.48
CA GLY A 134 3.75 -8.52 30.66
C GLY A 134 5.19 -8.14 30.27
N ASN A 135 6.21 -8.84 30.79
CA ASN A 135 7.61 -8.48 30.63
C ASN A 135 8.44 -9.62 30.02
N TRP A 136 9.48 -9.25 29.27
CA TRP A 136 10.49 -10.20 28.80
C TRP A 136 11.49 -10.46 29.93
N GLU A 137 11.54 -11.69 30.44
CA GLU A 137 12.59 -12.13 31.36
C GLU A 137 13.89 -12.39 30.58
N GLN A 138 13.76 -12.91 29.35
CA GLN A 138 14.88 -13.14 28.44
C GLN A 138 14.40 -13.13 27.00
N THR A 139 15.17 -12.52 26.09
CA THR A 139 14.92 -12.54 24.65
C THR A 139 15.96 -13.42 23.94
N TYR A 140 15.51 -14.32 23.08
CA TYR A 140 16.34 -15.22 22.27
C TYR A 140 16.51 -14.71 20.84
N LEU A 141 15.52 -14.00 20.30
CA LEU A 141 15.55 -13.38 18.97
C LEU A 141 14.70 -12.12 18.97
N GLN A 142 15.18 -11.09 18.28
CA GLN A 142 14.40 -9.91 17.92
C GLN A 142 14.65 -9.60 16.44
N THR A 143 13.58 -9.52 15.66
CA THR A 143 13.60 -9.20 14.23
C THR A 143 12.26 -8.57 13.81
N GLN A 144 12.04 -8.36 12.52
CA GLN A 144 10.79 -7.92 11.95
C GLN A 144 10.37 -8.84 10.81
N PHE A 145 9.12 -9.28 10.85
CA PHE A 145 8.46 -9.83 9.67
C PHE A 145 7.91 -8.68 8.84
N LYS A 146 8.35 -8.61 7.58
CA LYS A 146 7.83 -7.69 6.57
C LYS A 146 7.12 -8.46 5.49
N ALA A 147 5.92 -8.03 5.12
CA ALA A 147 5.21 -8.58 3.99
C ALA A 147 5.95 -8.20 2.71
N ASN A 148 6.31 -9.19 1.90
CA ASN A 148 6.78 -9.00 0.55
C ASN A 148 5.58 -8.64 -0.33
N ILE A 149 5.34 -7.34 -0.49
CA ILE A 149 4.31 -6.82 -1.38
C ILE A 149 4.95 -6.69 -2.76
N PRO A 150 4.32 -7.16 -3.85
CA PRO A 150 4.78 -6.86 -5.19
C PRO A 150 4.86 -5.34 -5.38
N ASP A 151 6.06 -4.83 -5.59
CA ASP A 151 6.26 -3.48 -6.11
C ASP A 151 6.35 -3.59 -7.63
N PHE A 152 5.32 -3.08 -8.31
CA PHE A 152 5.25 -3.10 -9.76
C PHE A 152 5.98 -1.91 -10.41
N GLY A 153 6.50 -0.96 -9.61
CA GLY A 153 7.28 0.17 -10.10
C GLY A 153 6.50 1.10 -11.04
N PHE A 154 5.18 1.18 -10.92
CA PHE A 154 4.38 2.07 -11.77
C PHE A 154 4.76 3.54 -11.52
N THR A 155 4.87 4.28 -12.62
CA THR A 155 5.02 5.74 -12.61
C THR A 155 3.90 6.34 -13.46
N PHE A 156 3.56 7.61 -13.21
CA PHE A 156 2.54 8.28 -14.00
C PHE A 156 3.08 8.61 -15.40
N ASP A 157 2.45 8.05 -16.43
CA ASP A 157 2.87 8.19 -17.83
C ASP A 157 2.08 9.30 -18.55
N HIS A 158 0.77 9.19 -18.65
CA HIS A 158 -0.05 10.23 -19.29
C HIS A 158 -1.49 10.26 -18.78
N TYR A 159 -2.15 11.39 -19.01
CA TYR A 159 -3.60 11.57 -18.89
C TYR A 159 -4.17 12.03 -20.23
N SER A 160 -5.23 11.38 -20.70
CA SER A 160 -5.84 11.69 -21.98
C SER A 160 -7.25 12.26 -21.80
N ILE A 161 -7.56 13.31 -22.55
CA ILE A 161 -8.91 13.88 -22.62
C ILE A 161 -9.38 13.95 -24.06
N ILE A 162 -10.70 13.84 -24.22
CA ILE A 162 -11.38 13.90 -25.50
C ILE A 162 -11.86 15.33 -25.72
N VAL A 163 -11.59 15.89 -26.89
CA VAL A 163 -11.88 17.28 -27.21
C VAL A 163 -12.52 17.38 -28.59
N ASP A 164 -13.51 18.23 -28.77
CA ASP A 164 -14.07 18.54 -30.10
C ASP A 164 -13.23 19.61 -30.80
N LYS A 165 -12.75 20.58 -30.02
CA LYS A 165 -12.05 21.80 -30.44
C LYS A 165 -10.55 21.69 -30.21
N LEU A 166 -9.93 20.64 -30.76
CA LEU A 166 -8.51 20.29 -30.55
C LEU A 166 -7.52 21.48 -30.63
N MET A 167 -7.69 22.38 -31.61
CA MET A 167 -6.78 23.53 -31.75
C MET A 167 -6.98 24.56 -30.64
N GLU A 168 -8.22 24.95 -30.36
CA GLU A 168 -8.57 25.92 -29.30
C GLU A 168 -8.12 25.40 -27.92
N THR A 169 -8.44 24.14 -27.62
CA THR A 169 -8.09 23.51 -26.34
C THR A 169 -6.59 23.31 -26.20
N GLY A 170 -5.89 22.90 -27.26
CA GLY A 170 -4.43 22.79 -27.20
C GLY A 170 -3.73 24.15 -27.07
N ASP A 171 -4.26 25.21 -27.69
CA ASP A 171 -3.69 26.55 -27.56
C ASP A 171 -3.87 27.08 -26.13
N PHE A 172 -4.98 26.75 -25.47
CA PHE A 172 -5.16 27.03 -24.05
C PHE A 172 -4.07 26.39 -23.18
N TYR A 173 -3.78 25.10 -23.35
CA TYR A 173 -2.72 24.44 -22.56
C TYR A 173 -1.31 24.96 -22.88
N ARG A 174 -1.04 25.34 -24.13
CA ARG A 174 0.22 25.98 -24.51
C ARG A 174 0.36 27.37 -23.89
N ASP A 175 -0.67 28.21 -24.02
CA ASP A 175 -0.55 29.64 -23.76
C ASP A 175 -0.84 30.01 -22.30
N VAL A 176 -1.76 29.30 -21.63
CA VAL A 176 -2.13 29.55 -20.23
C VAL A 176 -1.22 28.81 -19.26
N PHE A 177 -0.87 27.56 -19.57
CA PHE A 177 -0.02 26.74 -18.70
C PHE A 177 1.45 26.71 -19.12
N GLY A 178 1.79 27.24 -20.30
CA GLY A 178 3.16 27.20 -20.81
C GLY A 178 3.65 25.79 -21.14
N LEU A 179 2.74 24.82 -21.34
CA LEU A 179 3.15 23.44 -21.58
C LEU A 179 3.79 23.28 -22.97
N THR A 180 4.87 22.52 -23.02
CA THR A 180 5.57 22.22 -24.28
C THR A 180 4.80 21.16 -25.07
N GLU A 181 4.37 21.51 -26.28
CA GLU A 181 3.78 20.55 -27.21
C GLU A 181 4.84 19.57 -27.73
N ILE A 182 4.50 18.28 -27.72
CA ILE A 182 5.37 17.18 -28.17
C ILE A 182 4.68 16.42 -29.31
N PRO A 183 5.45 15.86 -30.26
CA PRO A 183 4.87 15.15 -31.40
C PRO A 183 4.21 13.84 -30.97
N HIS A 184 3.08 13.51 -31.58
CA HIS A 184 2.52 12.16 -31.55
C HIS A 184 3.52 11.19 -32.24
N PRO A 185 3.74 9.96 -31.73
CA PRO A 185 4.72 9.01 -32.29
C PRO A 185 4.58 8.80 -33.81
N ASP A 186 3.34 8.66 -34.27
CA ASP A 186 3.02 8.47 -35.70
C ASP A 186 2.75 9.78 -36.47
N ASN A 187 2.86 10.95 -35.82
CA ASN A 187 2.42 12.25 -36.35
C ASN A 187 0.99 12.23 -36.94
N ALA A 188 0.11 11.40 -36.36
CA ALA A 188 -1.26 11.26 -36.80
C ALA A 188 -2.05 12.57 -36.55
N PRO A 189 -2.96 12.96 -37.45
CA PRO A 189 -3.84 14.10 -37.20
C PRO A 189 -4.85 13.76 -36.09
N GLY A 190 -5.39 14.79 -35.45
CA GLY A 190 -6.39 14.62 -34.38
C GLY A 190 -5.81 14.46 -32.99
N PHE A 191 -4.51 14.66 -32.82
CA PHE A 191 -3.82 14.62 -31.53
C PHE A 191 -3.03 15.89 -31.28
N ARG A 192 -3.00 16.34 -30.03
CA ARG A 192 -2.04 17.33 -29.52
C ARG A 192 -1.58 16.87 -28.15
N TRP A 193 -0.28 16.60 -28.00
CA TRP A 193 0.29 16.07 -26.78
C TRP A 193 1.16 17.15 -26.12
N PHE A 194 1.11 17.24 -24.80
CA PHE A 194 1.83 18.24 -24.03
C PHE A 194 2.62 17.59 -22.90
N GLN A 195 3.87 18.00 -22.73
CA GLN A 195 4.71 17.58 -21.61
C GLN A 195 4.33 18.37 -20.35
N ILE A 196 4.02 17.65 -19.26
CA ILE A 196 3.70 18.26 -17.95
C ILE A 196 4.96 18.35 -17.09
N HIS A 197 5.58 17.21 -16.77
CA HIS A 197 6.80 17.14 -15.98
C HIS A 197 7.57 15.84 -16.26
N GLY A 198 8.88 15.92 -16.51
CA GLY A 198 9.66 14.76 -16.93
C GLY A 198 9.04 14.12 -18.17
N ASN A 199 8.71 12.83 -18.13
CA ASN A 199 8.08 12.13 -19.26
C ASN A 199 6.55 12.14 -19.20
N SER A 200 5.94 12.78 -18.18
CA SER A 200 4.48 12.78 -18.02
C SER A 200 3.78 13.70 -19.01
N GLN A 201 2.61 13.27 -19.51
CA GLN A 201 1.96 13.91 -20.64
C GLN A 201 0.47 14.20 -20.41
N LEU A 202 -0.01 15.28 -21.00
CA LEU A 202 -1.41 15.50 -21.31
C LEU A 202 -1.64 15.20 -22.79
N GLN A 203 -2.58 14.31 -23.11
CA GLN A 203 -2.89 13.92 -24.48
C GLN A 203 -4.31 14.37 -24.86
N LEU A 204 -4.41 15.35 -25.75
CA LEU A 204 -5.68 15.77 -26.33
C LEU A 204 -6.01 14.90 -27.55
N ILE A 205 -7.20 14.33 -27.56
CA ILE A 205 -7.66 13.42 -28.62
C ILE A 205 -8.94 14.00 -29.23
N LYS A 206 -8.90 14.33 -30.52
CA LYS A 206 -10.07 14.82 -31.24
C LYS A 206 -11.06 13.68 -31.49
N LYS A 207 -12.20 13.70 -30.80
CA LYS A 207 -13.26 12.71 -30.99
C LYS A 207 -14.61 13.28 -30.57
N ASP A 208 -15.61 13.04 -31.40
CA ASP A 208 -17.01 13.37 -31.11
C ASP A 208 -17.57 12.38 -30.07
N VAL A 209 -17.91 12.89 -28.88
CA VAL A 209 -18.50 12.10 -27.78
C VAL A 209 -19.62 12.90 -27.12
N ASP A 210 -20.85 12.49 -27.38
CA ASP A 210 -22.04 13.04 -26.74
C ASP A 210 -22.23 12.55 -25.30
N GLY A 211 -22.83 13.40 -24.46
CA GLY A 211 -23.35 13.01 -23.15
C GLY A 211 -22.33 12.89 -22.02
N PHE A 212 -21.08 13.35 -22.20
CA PHE A 212 -20.08 13.37 -21.14
C PHE A 212 -20.21 14.60 -20.24
N THR A 213 -20.47 14.39 -18.95
CA THR A 213 -20.53 15.47 -17.96
C THR A 213 -19.14 15.73 -17.37
N LYS A 214 -18.64 16.95 -17.54
CA LYS A 214 -17.33 17.41 -17.03
C LYS A 214 -17.48 17.89 -15.58
N ASP A 215 -17.68 16.94 -14.67
CA ASP A 215 -17.81 17.22 -13.24
C ASP A 215 -16.49 17.73 -12.66
N LYS A 216 -16.56 18.69 -11.72
CA LYS A 216 -15.37 19.26 -11.08
C LYS A 216 -14.56 18.26 -10.27
N SER A 217 -15.18 17.16 -9.84
CA SER A 217 -14.49 16.05 -9.17
C SER A 217 -13.65 15.21 -10.14
N MET A 218 -13.84 15.38 -11.45
CA MET A 218 -13.04 14.78 -12.52
C MET A 218 -12.13 15.85 -13.13
N HIS A 219 -10.95 16.06 -12.53
CA HIS A 219 -10.03 17.11 -12.97
C HIS A 219 -8.61 16.59 -13.16
N LEU A 220 -7.88 17.25 -14.05
CA LEU A 220 -6.42 17.20 -14.04
C LEU A 220 -5.94 18.04 -12.85
N CYS A 221 -5.06 17.50 -12.01
CA CYS A 221 -4.48 18.25 -10.89
C CYS A 221 -2.99 18.51 -11.15
N LEU A 222 -2.59 19.78 -11.14
CA LEU A 222 -1.21 20.21 -11.29
C LEU A 222 -0.75 20.92 -10.01
N SER A 223 0.48 20.64 -9.58
CA SER A 223 1.10 21.31 -8.43
C SER A 223 2.12 22.34 -8.88
N THR A 224 2.11 23.52 -8.28
CA THR A 224 3.15 24.54 -8.45
C THR A 224 3.45 25.18 -7.11
N GLN A 225 4.73 25.49 -6.88
CA GLN A 225 5.15 26.28 -5.72
C GLN A 225 4.98 27.79 -5.97
N ASP A 226 4.57 28.18 -7.19
CA ASP A 226 4.42 29.57 -7.61
C ASP A 226 2.96 29.90 -7.98
N LEU A 227 2.03 29.51 -7.10
CA LEU A 227 0.59 29.68 -7.32
C LEU A 227 0.19 31.16 -7.43
N GLU A 228 0.87 32.05 -6.71
CA GLU A 228 0.58 33.50 -6.72
C GLU A 228 0.85 34.11 -8.10
N ASN A 229 2.02 33.88 -8.68
CA ASN A 229 2.32 34.36 -10.05
C ASN A 229 1.40 33.71 -11.09
N PHE A 230 1.00 32.44 -10.90
CA PHE A 230 0.03 31.82 -11.79
C PHE A 230 -1.34 32.49 -11.72
N ILE A 231 -1.81 32.86 -10.53
CA ILE A 231 -3.06 33.62 -10.35
C ILE A 231 -2.97 34.99 -11.03
N GLU A 232 -1.85 35.71 -10.87
CA GLU A 232 -1.63 36.99 -11.56
C GLU A 232 -1.64 36.83 -13.08
N HIS A 233 -1.03 35.75 -13.58
CA HIS A 233 -1.05 35.40 -15.01
C HIS A 233 -2.47 35.16 -15.52
N LEU A 234 -3.28 34.38 -14.79
CA LEU A 234 -4.69 34.15 -15.14
C LEU A 234 -5.48 35.46 -15.15
N MET A 235 -5.29 36.33 -14.16
CA MET A 235 -5.94 37.65 -14.10
C MET A 235 -5.55 38.53 -15.29
N ALA A 236 -4.28 38.56 -15.68
CA ALA A 236 -3.81 39.32 -16.84
C ALA A 236 -4.42 38.82 -18.17
N MET A 237 -4.74 37.52 -18.24
CA MET A 237 -5.43 36.90 -19.37
C MET A 237 -6.96 36.98 -19.28
N ASN A 238 -7.52 37.61 -18.22
CA ASN A 238 -8.95 37.62 -17.92
C ASN A 238 -9.58 36.22 -17.80
N ILE A 239 -8.84 35.26 -17.24
CA ILE A 239 -9.32 33.91 -16.97
C ILE A 239 -9.80 33.83 -15.53
N ASP A 240 -11.07 33.44 -15.35
CA ASP A 240 -11.66 33.22 -14.04
C ASP A 240 -11.13 31.92 -13.41
N PHE A 241 -10.85 31.97 -12.11
CA PHE A 241 -10.59 30.79 -11.30
C PHE A 241 -11.57 30.69 -10.14
N TYR A 242 -11.64 29.52 -9.51
CA TYR A 242 -12.66 29.22 -8.51
C TYR A 242 -12.06 28.47 -7.34
N ASP A 243 -12.59 28.69 -6.14
CA ASP A 243 -12.32 27.81 -5.00
C ASP A 243 -13.09 26.49 -5.14
N ARG A 244 -12.93 25.55 -4.21
CA ARG A 244 -13.61 24.24 -4.24
C ARG A 244 -15.14 24.39 -4.26
N PRO A 245 -15.79 25.18 -3.36
CA PRO A 245 -17.22 25.50 -3.43
C PRO A 245 -17.71 26.09 -4.76
N GLY A 246 -16.84 26.74 -5.53
CA GLY A 246 -17.20 27.39 -6.80
C GLY A 246 -17.35 28.91 -6.70
N ASN A 247 -16.86 29.53 -5.62
CA ASN A 247 -16.76 30.98 -5.53
C ASN A 247 -15.69 31.47 -6.51
N LYS A 248 -16.09 32.42 -7.36
CA LYS A 248 -15.23 33.03 -8.36
C LYS A 248 -14.09 33.84 -7.72
N ASN A 249 -12.92 33.79 -8.34
CA ASN A 249 -11.66 34.44 -7.96
C ASN A 249 -11.30 34.24 -6.47
N SER A 250 -11.54 33.02 -5.98
CA SER A 250 -11.33 32.63 -4.58
C SER A 250 -10.39 31.44 -4.51
N ILE A 251 -9.65 31.33 -3.40
CA ILE A 251 -8.68 30.25 -3.13
C ILE A 251 -9.22 29.37 -2.00
N THR A 252 -9.02 28.06 -2.10
CA THR A 252 -9.31 27.14 -0.98
C THR A 252 -8.05 26.90 -0.16
N ASP A 253 -8.12 27.13 1.14
CA ASP A 253 -7.13 26.63 2.10
C ASP A 253 -7.49 25.19 2.51
N ARG A 254 -6.58 24.24 2.29
CA ARG A 254 -6.78 22.82 2.60
C ARG A 254 -6.30 22.50 4.01
N SER A 255 -6.88 21.44 4.60
CA SER A 255 -6.51 20.96 5.95
C SER A 255 -5.08 20.42 6.04
N ASP A 256 -4.49 20.04 4.90
CA ASP A 256 -3.09 19.58 4.79
C ASP A 256 -2.10 20.74 4.60
N GLY A 257 -2.56 22.00 4.65
CA GLY A 257 -1.73 23.20 4.53
C GLY A 257 -1.48 23.67 3.10
N ALA A 258 -1.93 22.94 2.08
CA ALA A 258 -1.84 23.39 0.69
C ALA A 258 -2.97 24.39 0.35
N LYS A 259 -2.71 25.24 -0.65
CA LYS A 259 -3.72 26.08 -1.30
C LYS A 259 -4.13 25.45 -2.62
N GLN A 260 -5.38 25.64 -3.05
CA GLN A 260 -5.83 25.18 -4.36
C GLN A 260 -6.85 26.14 -5.00
N ILE A 261 -6.80 26.19 -6.34
CA ILE A 261 -7.76 26.85 -7.21
C ILE A 261 -8.19 25.89 -8.32
N TYR A 262 -9.29 26.21 -9.00
CA TYR A 262 -9.79 25.47 -10.14
C TYR A 262 -10.05 26.40 -11.32
N ILE A 263 -9.71 25.98 -12.53
CA ILE A 263 -10.10 26.65 -13.78
C ILE A 263 -10.72 25.64 -14.75
N GLN A 264 -11.39 26.14 -15.78
CA GLN A 264 -11.89 25.30 -16.88
C GLN A 264 -11.10 25.55 -18.16
N ASP A 265 -10.85 24.49 -18.93
CA ASP A 265 -10.42 24.62 -20.31
C ASP A 265 -11.57 25.11 -21.22
N PRO A 266 -11.31 25.40 -22.52
CA PRO A 266 -12.32 25.88 -23.45
C PRO A 266 -13.52 24.94 -23.67
N GLU A 267 -13.40 23.68 -23.27
CA GLU A 267 -14.45 22.68 -23.38
C GLU A 267 -15.09 22.30 -22.05
N GLY A 268 -14.67 22.94 -20.95
CA GLY A 268 -15.24 22.80 -19.61
C GLY A 268 -14.58 21.71 -18.75
N TYR A 269 -13.48 21.08 -19.18
CA TYR A 269 -12.70 20.21 -18.30
C TYR A 269 -12.12 21.03 -17.17
N TRP A 270 -12.19 20.48 -15.95
CA TRP A 270 -11.65 21.15 -14.78
C TRP A 270 -10.16 20.84 -14.61
N ILE A 271 -9.38 21.86 -14.30
CA ILE A 271 -7.98 21.75 -13.88
C ILE A 271 -7.87 22.31 -12.46
N GLU A 272 -7.41 21.49 -11.53
CA GLU A 272 -6.98 21.92 -10.20
C GLU A 272 -5.51 22.37 -10.27
N ILE A 273 -5.21 23.50 -9.64
CA ILE A 273 -3.84 23.94 -9.40
C ILE A 273 -3.65 24.09 -7.90
N ASN A 274 -2.65 23.41 -7.32
CA ASN A 274 -2.39 23.46 -5.89
C ASN A 274 -0.90 23.66 -5.53
N THR A 275 -0.62 23.86 -4.24
CA THR A 275 0.74 24.06 -3.71
C THR A 275 1.32 22.84 -3.02
N ALA A 276 0.76 21.64 -3.22
CA ALA A 276 1.32 20.43 -2.62
C ALA A 276 2.74 20.19 -3.15
N ILE A 277 3.64 19.70 -2.30
CA ILE A 277 5.01 19.36 -2.69
C ILE A 277 4.95 17.94 -3.31
N PRO A 278 5.40 17.76 -4.58
CA PRO A 278 5.44 16.46 -5.24
C PRO A 278 6.35 15.44 -4.56
#